data_AF-A0A3N5PV11-F1
#
_entry.id   AF-A0A3N5PV11-F1
#
_cell.length_a   1.000
_cell.length_b   1.000
_cell.length_c   1.000
_cell.angle_alpha   90.00
_cell.angle_beta   90.00
_cell.angle_gamma   90.00
#
_symmetry.space_group_name_H-M   'P 1'
#
loop_
_entity.id
_entity.type
_entity.pdbx_description
1 polymer ?
#
loop_
_entity_poly.entity_id
_entity_poly.type
_entity_poly.pdbx_seq_one_letter_code
_entity_poly.pdbx_strand_id
1 'polypeptide(L)' 'MIEEKIKELGFELPAVAKPLAAYIPAKQVGNLVMTSGQVPLVNGVINYTGKVGSDLSEEEGQKAAQICALNCLAAVK' A
#
# COMPACT_ATOMS: atom_id res chain seq x y z
N MET A 1 18.25 4.85 5.50
CA MET A 1 17.50 5.88 6.24
C MET A 1 16.00 5.59 6.32
N ILE A 2 15.20 5.69 5.24
CA ILE A 2 13.74 5.44 5.34
C ILE A 2 13.40 3.94 5.43
N GLU A 3 14.00 3.09 4.59
CA GLU A 3 13.73 1.65 4.62
C GLU A 3 14.16 0.99 5.94
N GLU A 4 15.24 1.47 6.55
CA GLU A 4 15.67 1.04 7.89
C GLU A 4 14.62 1.42 8.94
N LYS A 5 14.04 2.61 8.85
CA LYS A 5 12.97 3.03 9.76
C LYS A 5 11.72 2.17 9.62
N ILE A 6 11.37 1.79 8.39
CA ILE A 6 10.25 0.87 8.12
C ILE A 6 10.52 -0.49 8.77
N LYS A 7 11.75 -1.01 8.66
CA LYS A 7 12.16 -2.25 9.33
C LYS A 7 12.14 -2.15 10.86
N GLU A 8 12.60 -1.04 11.44
CA GLU A 8 12.52 -0.80 12.88
C GLU A 8 11.09 -0.81 13.41
N LEU A 9 10.12 -0.38 12.59
CA LEU A 9 8.69 -0.44 12.92
C LEU A 9 8.09 -1.84 12.72
N GLY A 10 8.89 -2.83 12.33
CA GLY A 10 8.46 -4.21 12.11
C GLY A 10 7.82 -4.45 10.75
N PHE A 11 8.03 -3.57 9.77
CA PHE A 11 7.46 -3.69 8.44
C PHE A 11 8.52 -3.93 7.37
N GLU A 12 8.08 -4.54 6.27
CA GLU A 12 8.87 -4.67 5.06
C GLU A 12 8.09 -4.06 3.90
N LEU A 13 8.82 -3.48 2.93
CA LEU A 13 8.19 -2.98 1.72
C LEU A 13 7.85 -4.18 0.81
N PRO A 14 6.58 -4.32 0.40
CA PRO A 14 6.19 -5.37 -0.52
C PRO A 14 6.75 -5.10 -1.92
N ALA A 15 6.78 -6.15 -2.75
CA ALA A 15 7.04 -5.96 -4.17
C ALA A 15 5.94 -5.09 -4.79
N VAL A 16 6.33 -4.14 -5.65
CA VAL A 16 5.39 -3.24 -6.33
C VAL A 16 4.43 -4.08 -7.17
N ALA A 17 3.13 -3.89 -6.93
CA ALA A 17 2.09 -4.58 -7.69
C ALA A 17 2.19 -4.24 -9.18
N LYS A 18 2.05 -5.25 -10.04
CA LYS A 18 1.94 -5.02 -11.49
C LYS A 18 0.63 -4.25 -11.75
N PRO A 19 0.65 -3.19 -12.58
CA PRO A 19 -0.57 -2.48 -12.95
C PRO A 19 -1.62 -3.42 -13.55
N LEU A 20 -2.88 -3.28 -13.14
CA LEU A 20 -3.99 -4.10 -13.65
C LEU A 20 -4.47 -3.66 -15.05
N ALA A 21 -4.06 -2.47 -15.49
CA ALA A 21 -4.41 -1.87 -16.77
C ALA A 21 -3.30 -0.89 -17.22
N ALA A 22 -3.57 -0.09 -18.25
CA ALA A 22 -2.64 0.90 -18.78
C ALA A 22 -2.53 2.15 -17.88
N TYR A 23 -1.95 1.99 -16.69
CA TYR A 23 -1.58 3.08 -15.78
C TYR A 23 -0.24 2.79 -15.09
N ILE A 24 0.38 3.81 -14.49
CA ILE A 24 1.66 3.67 -13.77
C ILE A 24 1.46 3.69 -12.24
N PRO A 25 2.31 3.02 -11.46
CA PRO A 25 2.16 2.94 -10.00
C PRO A 25 2.27 4.31 -9.29
N ALA A 26 3.14 5.19 -9.79
CA ALA A 26 3.31 6.56 -9.31
C ALA A 26 3.77 7.49 -10.44
N LYS A 27 3.42 8.77 -10.34
CA LYS A 27 3.86 9.85 -11.25
C LYS A 27 4.48 10.99 -10.46
N GLN A 28 5.67 11.41 -10.86
CA GLN A 28 6.26 12.66 -10.40
C GLN A 28 5.86 13.83 -11.31
N VAL A 29 5.45 14.95 -10.69
CA VAL A 29 5.19 16.24 -11.33
C VAL A 29 5.88 17.32 -10.49
N GLY A 30 6.99 17.86 -11.01
CA GLY A 30 7.83 18.78 -10.23
C GLY A 30 8.37 18.11 -8.96
N ASN A 31 8.05 18.69 -7.81
CA ASN A 31 8.42 18.19 -6.48
C ASN A 31 7.33 17.31 -5.83
N LEU A 32 6.25 16.99 -6.53
CA LEU A 32 5.17 16.14 -6.04
C LEU A 32 5.25 14.75 -6.67
N VAL A 33 5.09 13.71 -5.86
CA VAL A 33 4.89 12.33 -6.33
C VAL A 33 3.49 11.90 -5.92
N MET A 34 2.67 11.50 -6.90
CA MET A 34 1.32 10.99 -6.67
C MET A 34 1.28 9.50 -7.02
N THR A 35 0.82 8.67 -6.09
CA THR A 35 0.59 7.25 -6.34
C THR A 35 -0.79 7.03 -6.97
N SER A 36 -0.90 5.98 -7.78
CA SER A 36 -2.20 5.41 -8.12
C SER A 36 -2.83 4.76 -6.88
N GLY A 37 -4.15 4.51 -6.93
CA GLY A 37 -4.85 3.84 -5.83
C GLY A 37 -4.18 2.51 -5.44
N GLN A 38 -3.82 2.39 -4.16
CA GLN A 38 -3.26 1.17 -3.59
C GLN A 38 -4.30 0.48 -2.73
N VAL A 39 -4.38 -0.85 -2.88
CA VAL A 39 -5.29 -1.73 -2.14
C VAL A 39 -4.48 -2.61 -1.18
N PRO A 40 -5.09 -3.33 -0.21
CA PRO A 40 -4.35 -4.16 0.75
C PRO A 40 -3.87 -5.47 0.09
N LEU A 41 -3.06 -5.35 -0.95
CA LEU A 41 -2.48 -6.44 -1.72
C LEU A 41 -1.16 -6.86 -1.10
N VAL A 42 -0.99 -8.15 -0.83
CA VAL A 42 0.28 -8.77 -0.44
C VAL A 42 0.44 -10.02 -1.27
N ASN A 43 1.58 -10.17 -1.94
CA ASN A 43 1.88 -11.34 -2.78
C ASN A 43 0.78 -11.67 -3.81
N GLY A 44 0.16 -10.64 -4.39
CA GLY A 44 -0.91 -10.80 -5.39
C GLY A 44 -2.28 -11.14 -4.82
N VAL A 45 -2.43 -11.21 -3.49
CA VAL A 45 -3.70 -11.51 -2.82
C VAL A 45 -4.21 -10.27 -2.08
N ILE A 46 -5.49 -9.95 -2.25
CA ILE A 46 -6.15 -8.88 -1.49
C ILE A 46 -6.51 -9.46 -0.11
N ASN A 47 -5.88 -8.93 0.95
CA ASN A 47 -5.96 -9.52 2.29
C ASN A 47 -7.20 -9.09 3.08
N TYR A 48 -7.79 -7.95 2.72
CA TYR A 48 -8.97 -7.41 3.40
C TYR A 48 -9.96 -6.89 2.37
N THR A 49 -11.20 -7.35 2.45
CA THR A 49 -12.30 -6.99 1.55
C THR A 49 -13.59 -6.87 2.35
N GLY A 50 -14.43 -5.89 2.01
CA GLY A 50 -15.68 -5.61 2.72
C GLY A 50 -15.71 -4.22 3.37
N LYS A 51 -16.80 -3.91 4.05
CA LYS A 51 -17.05 -2.61 4.67
C LYS A 51 -16.67 -2.62 6.15
N VAL A 52 -15.85 -1.66 6.56
CA VAL A 52 -15.53 -1.42 7.98
C VAL A 52 -16.79 -1.06 8.76
N GLY A 53 -16.97 -1.68 9.94
CA GLY A 53 -18.17 -1.59 10.77
C GLY A 53 -19.30 -2.55 10.37
N SER A 54 -19.09 -3.39 9.34
CA SER A 54 -20.02 -4.45 8.93
C SER A 54 -19.29 -5.77 8.73
N ASP A 55 -18.44 -5.83 7.70
CA ASP A 55 -17.70 -7.04 7.31
C ASP A 55 -16.31 -7.06 7.93
N LEU A 56 -15.75 -5.88 8.23
CA LEU A 56 -14.45 -5.69 8.87
C LEU A 56 -14.63 -4.90 10.17
N SER A 57 -13.87 -5.27 11.19
CA SER A 57 -13.66 -4.44 12.39
C SER A 57 -12.83 -3.19 12.06
N GLU A 58 -12.82 -2.23 12.98
CA GLU A 58 -11.94 -1.07 12.88
C GLU A 58 -10.45 -1.46 12.86
N GLU A 59 -10.06 -2.44 13.69
CA GLU A 59 -8.69 -2.95 13.76
C GLU A 59 -8.27 -3.58 12.42
N GLU A 60 -9.14 -4.37 11.78
CA GLU A 60 -8.89 -4.92 10.45
C GLU A 60 -8.81 -3.82 9.39
N GLY A 61 -9.64 -2.77 9.51
CA GLY A 61 -9.55 -1.58 8.66
C GLY A 61 -8.21 -0.87 8.80
N GLN A 62 -7.69 -0.73 10.02
CA GLN A 62 -6.36 -0.15 10.28
C GLN A 62 -5.24 -1.01 9.68
N LYS A 63 -5.30 -2.34 9.84
CA LYS A 63 -4.35 -3.27 9.21
C LYS A 63 -4.39 -3.19 7.69
N ALA A 64 -5.59 -3.11 7.10
CA ALA A 64 -5.75 -2.91 5.66
C ALA A 64 -5.12 -1.60 5.19
N ALA A 65 -5.38 -0.49 5.89
CA ALA A 65 -4.81 0.82 5.59
C ALA A 65 -3.28 0.83 5.70
N GLN A 66 -2.71 0.12 6.68
CA GLN A 66 -1.27 -0.04 6.82
C GLN A 66 -0.65 -0.72 5.60
N ILE A 67 -1.26 -1.80 5.08
CA ILE A 67 -0.79 -2.46 3.85
C ILE A 67 -0.88 -1.50 2.66
N CYS A 68 -1.99 -0.76 2.51
CA CYS A 68 -2.13 0.25 1.46
C CYS A 68 -1.01 1.31 1.52
N ALA A 69 -0.68 1.78 2.73
CA ALA A 69 0.40 2.75 2.92
C ALA A 69 1.77 2.18 2.55
N LEU A 70 2.08 0.94 2.95
CA LEU A 70 3.32 0.26 2.55
C LEU A 70 3.40 0.07 1.03
N ASN A 71 2.29 -0.26 0.37
CA ASN A 71 2.20 -0.34 -1.10
C ASN A 71 2.45 1.04 -1.75
N CYS A 72 1.95 2.13 -1.17
CA CYS A 72 2.25 3.48 -1.64
C CYS A 72 3.75 3.78 -1.54
N LEU A 73 4.38 3.46 -0.40
CA LEU A 73 5.82 3.67 -0.20
C LEU A 73 6.65 2.83 -1.17
N ALA A 74 6.25 1.57 -1.41
CA ALA A 74 6.90 0.70 -2.38
C ALA A 74 6.80 1.26 -3.81
N ALA A 75 5.67 1.87 -4.18
CA ALA A 75 5.49 2.48 -5.51
C ALA A 75 6.30 3.76 -5.74
N VAL A 76 6.76 4.42 -4.66
CA VAL A 76 7.56 5.66 -4.71
C VAL A 76 9.07 5.39 -4.59
N LYS A 77 9.46 4.22 -4.07
CA LYS A 77 10.85 3.77 -4.02
C LYS A 77 11.45 3.63 -5.41
#